data_AF-A0A2E6XAL2-F1
#
_entry.id   AF-A0A2E6XAL2-F1
#
_cell.length_a   1.000
_cell.length_b   1.000
_cell.length_c   1.000
_cell.angle_alpha   90.00
_cell.angle_beta   90.00
_cell.angle_gamma   90.00
#
_symmetry.space_group_name_H-M   'P 1'
#
loop_
_entity.id
_entity.type
_entity.pdbx_description
1 polymer ?
#
loop_
_entity_poly.entity_id
_entity_poly.type
_entity_poly.pdbx_seq_one_letter_code
_entity_poly.pdbx_strand_id
1 'polypeptide(L)'
;MNINNYSKNELEEILSLTYPYTNADIENQSIHMIKNLEKDINLSNTEKENYAIFIGEIKANLMLPLSPKRKTVSELINPIKTNTIIKTINVDTRFRNNYYKTKSSDFTMTLPLVIKNAISLQIQELAVPDVIYTIHRDLKNNFFHTLCPARGETQPMIHKIEDGNYTRTQMAVLLRAQDVSGTSHIHDPPAWTPSRLFTSGTNYRFRIDPLTKKTAISTKDPSGGDEYGTWDIPEKRYEMYPDWPGGANNEFSLFFNLREDATSVMDIDTERSLPEGLGWLLGFRYGEYSNSTGYVSEGMFNERSPEYIFMEVDDNQKNINNNFIGAFNSSVLNNNILARLGRGNSPDKSFIPSGTTGRLTRRYFGPVNINKLRIRLLDEFGRVVPMNNMDYSFLLKFECLYEV
;
A
#
# COMPACT_ATOMS: atom_id res chain seq x y z
N MET A 1 -3.38 54.65 -26.24
CA MET A 1 -2.97 54.05 -27.54
C MET A 1 -3.43 52.61 -27.51
N ASN A 2 -4.01 52.07 -28.59
CA ASN A 2 -4.52 50.68 -28.60
C ASN A 2 -3.56 49.81 -29.40
N ILE A 3 -2.97 48.80 -28.76
CA ILE A 3 -2.01 47.90 -29.39
C ILE A 3 -2.57 47.13 -30.59
N ASN A 4 -3.88 46.91 -30.65
CA ASN A 4 -4.53 46.17 -31.74
C ASN A 4 -4.53 46.92 -33.09
N ASN A 5 -4.12 48.20 -33.10
CA ASN A 5 -4.02 49.00 -34.31
C ASN A 5 -2.65 48.88 -35.00
N TYR A 6 -1.70 48.13 -34.43
CA TYR A 6 -0.33 48.00 -34.93
C TYR A 6 -0.02 46.57 -35.35
N SER A 7 0.64 46.41 -36.49
CA SER A 7 1.20 45.15 -36.95
C SER A 7 2.48 44.80 -36.19
N LYS A 8 2.87 43.52 -36.22
CA LYS A 8 4.09 43.06 -35.54
C LYS A 8 5.35 43.83 -35.99
N ASN A 9 5.49 44.11 -37.29
CA ASN A 9 6.65 44.84 -37.81
C ASN A 9 6.68 46.28 -37.29
N GLU A 10 5.52 46.95 -37.20
CA GLU A 10 5.44 48.30 -36.62
C GLU A 10 5.78 48.29 -35.13
N LEU A 11 5.40 47.24 -34.39
CA LEU A 11 5.80 47.07 -32.99
C LEU A 11 7.31 46.85 -32.82
N GLU A 12 7.93 46.11 -33.74
CA GLU A 12 9.39 45.92 -33.79
C GLU A 12 10.11 47.24 -34.09
N GLU A 13 9.59 48.05 -35.02
CA GLU A 13 10.12 49.38 -35.34
C GLU A 13 10.00 50.35 -34.15
N ILE A 14 8.88 50.33 -33.42
CA ILE A 14 8.67 51.18 -32.23
C ILE A 14 9.73 50.88 -31.16
N LEU A 15 10.10 49.62 -30.96
CA LEU A 15 11.18 49.23 -30.05
C LEU A 15 12.59 49.28 -30.70
N SER A 16 12.70 49.76 -31.93
CA SER A 16 13.95 49.81 -32.71
C SER A 16 14.68 48.46 -32.76
N LEU A 17 13.92 47.37 -32.87
CA LEU A 17 14.45 46.01 -32.95
C LEU A 17 14.84 45.69 -34.40
N THR A 18 16.01 45.08 -34.59
CA THR A 18 16.47 44.59 -35.91
C THR A 18 16.63 43.08 -35.85
N TYR A 19 15.97 42.34 -36.74
CA TYR A 19 16.04 40.88 -36.75
C TYR A 19 17.43 40.37 -37.19
N PRO A 20 17.96 39.31 -36.56
CA PRO A 20 17.39 38.52 -35.47
C PRO A 20 17.62 39.15 -34.08
N TYR A 21 16.58 39.17 -33.25
CA TYR A 21 16.61 39.65 -31.85
C TYR A 21 16.06 38.58 -30.88
N THR A 22 16.46 38.64 -29.61
CA THR A 22 16.07 37.71 -28.55
C THR A 22 15.10 38.36 -27.55
N ASN A 23 14.48 37.56 -26.66
CA ASN A 23 13.62 38.08 -25.59
C ASN A 23 14.36 39.04 -24.64
N ALA A 24 15.67 38.86 -24.46
CA ALA A 24 16.48 39.77 -23.68
C ALA A 24 16.64 41.14 -24.37
N ASP A 25 16.69 41.16 -25.70
CA ASP A 25 16.79 42.40 -26.48
C ASP A 25 15.49 43.22 -26.40
N ILE A 26 14.33 42.55 -26.43
CA ILE A 26 13.01 43.18 -26.23
C ILE A 26 12.93 43.82 -24.83
N GLU A 27 13.35 43.09 -23.80
CA GLU A 27 13.38 43.57 -22.42
C GLU A 27 14.28 44.82 -22.29
N ASN A 28 15.50 44.73 -22.82
CA ASN A 28 16.48 45.81 -22.73
C ASN A 28 16.01 47.08 -23.45
N GLN A 29 15.42 46.96 -24.65
CA GLN A 29 14.90 48.11 -25.38
C GLN A 29 13.67 48.72 -24.72
N SER A 30 12.78 47.89 -24.18
CA SER A 30 11.60 48.37 -23.43
C SER A 30 12.02 49.18 -22.20
N ILE A 31 12.99 48.67 -21.42
CA ILE A 31 13.54 49.37 -20.26
C ILE A 31 14.23 50.69 -20.67
N HIS A 32 15.01 50.67 -21.76
CA HIS A 32 15.67 51.86 -22.27
C HIS A 32 14.67 52.95 -22.67
N MET A 33 13.60 52.57 -23.36
CA MET A 33 12.55 53.49 -23.82
C MET A 33 11.77 54.11 -22.65
N ILE A 34 11.43 53.30 -21.63
CA ILE A 34 10.77 53.78 -20.40
C ILE A 34 11.67 54.77 -19.64
N LYS A 35 12.97 54.47 -19.50
CA LYS A 35 13.92 55.39 -18.85
C LYS A 35 14.06 56.72 -19.58
N ASN A 36 13.94 56.72 -20.91
CA ASN A 36 13.98 57.95 -21.70
C ASN A 36 12.69 58.76 -21.56
N LEU A 37 11.53 58.10 -21.46
CA LEU A 37 10.24 58.75 -21.17
C LEU A 37 10.22 59.42 -19.78
N GLU A 38 10.81 58.78 -18.77
CA GLU A 38 10.88 59.35 -17.42
C GLU A 38 11.65 60.68 -17.39
N LYS A 39 12.70 60.79 -18.20
CA LYS A 39 13.57 61.97 -18.31
C LYS A 39 12.97 63.12 -19.12
N ASP A 40 11.90 62.89 -19.87
CA ASP A 40 11.29 63.95 -20.67
C ASP A 40 10.47 64.91 -19.80
N ILE A 41 10.91 66.16 -19.71
CA ILE A 41 10.29 67.19 -18.84
C ILE A 41 9.02 67.76 -19.49
N ASN A 42 8.78 67.50 -20.78
CA ASN A 42 7.67 68.08 -21.54
C ASN A 42 6.39 67.25 -21.48
N LEU A 43 6.44 66.03 -20.94
CA LEU A 43 5.29 65.13 -20.79
C LEU A 43 4.74 65.20 -19.36
N SER A 44 3.42 65.28 -19.23
CA SER A 44 2.77 65.15 -17.92
C SER A 44 2.94 63.73 -17.37
N ASN A 45 2.85 63.58 -16.04
CA ASN A 45 2.97 62.26 -15.40
C ASN A 45 1.91 61.27 -15.93
N THR A 46 0.69 61.74 -16.19
CA THR A 46 -0.39 60.93 -16.75
C THR A 46 -0.08 60.44 -18.17
N GLU A 47 0.57 61.27 -19.00
CA GLU A 47 0.99 60.86 -20.34
C GLU A 47 2.11 59.83 -20.27
N LYS A 48 3.10 60.03 -19.38
CA LYS A 48 4.19 59.08 -19.16
C LYS A 48 3.66 57.70 -18.73
N GLU A 49 2.69 57.66 -17.82
CA GLU A 49 2.04 56.42 -17.40
C GLU A 49 1.33 55.73 -18.57
N ASN A 50 0.59 56.48 -19.39
CA ASN A 50 -0.08 55.92 -20.57
C ASN A 50 0.91 55.36 -21.60
N TYR A 51 2.05 56.03 -21.81
CA TYR A 51 3.13 55.53 -22.69
C TYR A 51 3.84 54.30 -22.10
N ALA A 52 4.07 54.27 -20.79
CA ALA A 52 4.69 53.13 -20.12
C ALA A 52 3.79 51.88 -20.17
N ILE A 53 2.48 52.05 -19.98
CA ILE A 53 1.49 50.97 -20.16
C ILE A 53 1.53 50.46 -21.60
N PHE A 54 1.53 51.37 -22.57
CA PHE A 54 1.61 51.00 -23.98
C PHE A 54 2.90 50.22 -24.32
N ILE A 55 4.06 50.65 -23.84
CA ILE A 55 5.33 49.90 -24.02
C ILE A 55 5.26 48.53 -23.34
N GLY A 56 4.64 48.43 -22.17
CA GLY A 56 4.40 47.17 -21.47
C GLY A 56 3.53 46.20 -22.29
N GLU A 57 2.50 46.72 -22.96
CA GLU A 57 1.67 45.94 -23.89
C GLU A 57 2.46 45.49 -25.11
N ILE A 58 3.32 46.34 -25.69
CA ILE A 58 4.18 45.97 -26.84
C ILE A 58 5.13 44.83 -26.45
N LYS A 59 5.81 44.98 -25.31
CA LYS A 59 6.69 43.95 -24.75
C LYS A 59 5.93 42.64 -24.58
N ALA A 60 4.75 42.67 -23.97
CA ALA A 60 3.92 41.48 -23.81
C ALA A 60 3.58 40.88 -25.18
N ASN A 61 3.19 41.68 -26.18
CA ASN A 61 2.84 41.20 -27.52
C ASN A 61 4.01 40.54 -28.26
N LEU A 62 5.21 41.11 -28.19
CA LEU A 62 6.40 40.57 -28.85
C LEU A 62 7.03 39.39 -28.09
N MET A 63 6.88 39.33 -26.76
CA MET A 63 7.30 38.20 -25.93
C MET A 63 6.28 37.06 -25.92
N LEU A 64 5.02 37.32 -26.30
CA LEU A 64 4.04 36.27 -26.49
C LEU A 64 4.55 35.34 -27.59
N PRO A 65 4.56 34.01 -27.36
CA PRO A 65 4.86 33.07 -28.42
C PRO A 65 3.80 33.27 -29.52
N LEU A 66 4.21 33.79 -30.68
CA LEU A 66 3.31 34.00 -31.81
C LEU A 66 2.70 32.67 -32.28
N SER A 67 1.49 32.43 -31.77
CA SER A 67 0.30 31.90 -32.47
C SER A 67 0.34 30.42 -32.88
N PRO A 68 -0.84 29.81 -33.13
CA PRO A 68 -1.02 28.37 -33.09
C PRO A 68 -0.10 27.73 -34.10
N LYS A 69 0.51 26.60 -33.73
CA LYS A 69 1.28 25.76 -34.64
C LYS A 69 0.62 25.81 -36.02
N ARG A 70 1.31 26.39 -37.00
CA ARG A 70 0.95 26.21 -38.40
C ARG A 70 1.02 24.72 -38.57
N LYS A 71 -0.16 24.11 -38.57
CA LYS A 71 -0.31 22.67 -38.54
C LYS A 71 0.65 22.13 -39.59
N THR A 72 1.69 21.41 -39.17
CA THR A 72 2.54 20.69 -40.12
C THR A 72 1.60 19.86 -41.01
N VAL A 73 1.98 19.43 -42.22
CA VAL A 73 1.07 18.58 -43.02
C VAL A 73 0.56 17.38 -42.19
N SER A 74 1.36 16.92 -41.21
CA SER A 74 0.99 15.99 -40.13
C SER A 74 -0.17 16.42 -39.21
N GLU A 75 -0.30 17.71 -38.88
CA GLU A 75 -1.35 18.27 -38.03
C GLU A 75 -2.58 18.78 -38.86
N LEU A 76 -2.43 19.01 -40.17
CA LEU A 76 -3.51 19.30 -41.14
C LEU A 76 -4.21 18.02 -41.61
N ILE A 77 -3.56 16.86 -41.48
CA ILE A 77 -4.26 15.60 -41.39
C ILE A 77 -5.15 15.73 -40.15
N ASN A 78 -6.47 15.60 -40.33
CA ASN A 78 -7.45 15.55 -39.26
C ASN A 78 -6.81 14.80 -38.06
N PRO A 79 -6.65 15.39 -36.85
CA PRO A 79 -6.37 14.55 -35.70
C PRO A 79 -7.53 13.57 -35.74
N ILE A 80 -7.27 12.29 -36.05
CA ILE A 80 -8.34 11.32 -36.23
C ILE A 80 -9.19 11.52 -34.98
N LYS A 81 -10.39 12.08 -35.15
CA LYS A 81 -11.40 12.10 -34.09
C LYS A 81 -11.69 10.63 -33.93
N THR A 82 -10.87 10.01 -33.11
CA THR A 82 -10.99 8.64 -32.71
C THR A 82 -12.20 8.71 -31.82
N ASN A 83 -13.36 8.43 -32.42
CA ASN A 83 -14.54 8.20 -31.63
C ASN A 83 -14.16 7.06 -30.69
N THR A 84 -14.27 7.28 -29.39
CA THR A 84 -14.06 6.22 -28.41
C THR A 84 -15.40 5.78 -27.90
N ILE A 85 -15.56 4.47 -27.74
CA ILE A 85 -16.71 3.90 -27.05
C ILE A 85 -16.26 3.39 -25.69
N ILE A 86 -17.07 3.65 -24.68
CA ILE A 86 -16.85 3.14 -23.33
C ILE A 86 -17.65 1.84 -23.20
N LYS A 87 -16.98 0.77 -22.79
CA LYS A 87 -17.61 -0.50 -22.43
C LYS A 87 -17.33 -0.76 -20.96
N THR A 88 -18.38 -1.07 -20.21
CA THR A 88 -18.26 -1.41 -18.80
C THR A 88 -18.68 -2.85 -18.58
N ILE A 89 -17.90 -3.60 -17.81
CA ILE A 89 -18.16 -5.00 -17.47
C ILE A 89 -18.31 -5.08 -15.96
N ASN A 90 -19.48 -5.54 -15.51
CA ASN A 90 -19.69 -5.90 -14.11
C ASN A 90 -19.22 -7.34 -13.89
N VAL A 91 -18.44 -7.54 -12.84
CA VAL A 91 -17.91 -8.84 -12.44
C VAL A 91 -18.30 -9.10 -11.00
N ASP A 92 -18.95 -10.24 -10.76
CA ASP A 92 -19.28 -10.74 -9.45
C ASP A 92 -18.73 -12.16 -9.31
N THR A 93 -17.88 -12.35 -8.31
CA THR A 93 -17.12 -13.58 -8.11
C THR A 93 -17.99 -14.79 -7.76
N ARG A 94 -19.24 -14.59 -7.33
CA ARG A 94 -20.22 -15.67 -7.15
C ARG A 94 -20.52 -16.43 -8.44
N PHE A 95 -20.39 -15.77 -9.59
CA PHE A 95 -20.68 -16.33 -10.91
C PHE A 95 -19.43 -16.75 -11.67
N ARG A 96 -18.27 -16.85 -11.01
CA ARG A 96 -17.02 -17.27 -11.65
C ARG A 96 -17.07 -18.73 -12.07
N ASN A 97 -16.36 -19.05 -13.15
CA ASN A 97 -16.21 -20.42 -13.63
C ASN A 97 -15.54 -21.32 -12.58
N ASN A 98 -16.01 -22.55 -12.44
CA ASN A 98 -15.48 -23.52 -11.48
C ASN A 98 -15.43 -22.97 -10.05
N TYR A 99 -16.53 -22.37 -9.58
CA TYR A 99 -16.64 -21.74 -8.26
C TYR A 99 -16.04 -22.59 -7.13
N TYR A 100 -16.40 -23.87 -7.04
CA TYR A 100 -15.92 -24.77 -5.98
C TYR A 100 -14.47 -25.25 -6.13
N LYS A 101 -13.79 -24.96 -7.25
CA LYS A 101 -12.40 -25.39 -7.50
C LYS A 101 -11.39 -24.26 -7.56
N THR A 102 -11.84 -23.02 -7.74
CA THR A 102 -10.97 -21.83 -7.78
C THR A 102 -11.17 -20.96 -6.53
N LYS A 103 -10.21 -20.10 -6.20
CA LYS A 103 -10.35 -19.13 -5.10
C LYS A 103 -10.98 -17.84 -5.64
N SER A 104 -11.77 -17.12 -4.83
CA SER A 104 -12.27 -15.80 -5.24
C SER A 104 -11.15 -14.77 -5.39
N SER A 105 -10.03 -14.95 -4.69
CA SER A 105 -8.83 -14.10 -4.77
C SER A 105 -7.85 -14.43 -5.89
N ASP A 106 -8.01 -15.54 -6.61
CA ASP A 106 -7.22 -15.86 -7.82
C ASP A 106 -8.06 -16.71 -8.78
N PHE A 107 -8.59 -16.06 -9.81
CA PHE A 107 -9.38 -16.72 -10.82
C PHE A 107 -9.17 -16.10 -12.21
N THR A 108 -9.49 -16.89 -13.23
CA THR A 108 -9.49 -16.45 -14.62
C THR A 108 -10.92 -16.44 -15.14
N MET A 109 -11.28 -15.37 -15.86
CA MET A 109 -12.55 -15.26 -16.55
C MET A 109 -12.32 -15.08 -18.06
N THR A 110 -13.24 -15.63 -18.85
CA THR A 110 -13.35 -15.33 -20.29
C THR A 110 -14.50 -14.36 -20.44
N LEU A 111 -14.26 -13.24 -21.12
CA LEU A 111 -15.27 -12.22 -21.34
C LEU A 111 -16.34 -12.77 -22.29
N PRO A 112 -17.64 -12.45 -22.08
CA PRO A 112 -18.72 -12.92 -22.96
C PRO A 112 -18.55 -12.48 -24.42
N LEU A 113 -17.92 -11.32 -24.62
CA LEU A 113 -17.58 -10.77 -25.92
C LEU A 113 -16.14 -10.27 -25.89
N VAL A 114 -15.39 -10.51 -26.97
CA VAL A 114 -14.04 -9.96 -27.14
C VAL A 114 -14.15 -8.43 -27.20
N ILE A 115 -13.46 -7.76 -26.28
CA ILE A 115 -13.36 -6.30 -26.29
C ILE A 115 -12.32 -5.94 -27.35
N LYS A 116 -12.82 -5.54 -28.52
CA LYS A 116 -11.98 -5.12 -29.64
C LYS A 116 -11.46 -3.69 -29.46
N ASN A 117 -10.23 -3.46 -29.90
CA ASN A 117 -9.60 -2.14 -29.99
C ASN A 117 -9.56 -1.34 -28.67
N ALA A 118 -9.35 -2.01 -27.54
CA ALA A 118 -9.20 -1.35 -26.24
C ALA A 118 -7.92 -0.52 -26.19
N ILE A 119 -8.01 0.73 -25.71
CA ILE A 119 -6.90 1.67 -25.53
C ILE A 119 -6.65 2.00 -24.06
N SER A 120 -7.64 1.80 -23.19
CA SER A 120 -7.45 1.90 -21.75
C SER A 120 -8.31 0.91 -20.97
N LEU A 121 -7.84 0.55 -19.78
CA LEU A 121 -8.52 -0.30 -18.80
C LEU A 121 -8.39 0.34 -17.42
N GLN A 122 -9.51 0.44 -16.71
CA GLN A 122 -9.56 0.97 -15.35
C GLN A 122 -10.63 0.25 -14.52
N ILE A 123 -10.42 0.16 -13.21
CA ILE A 123 -11.47 -0.20 -12.24
C ILE A 123 -12.35 1.04 -11.98
N GLN A 124 -13.63 0.96 -12.32
CA GLN A 124 -14.60 2.03 -12.10
C GLN A 124 -15.22 1.97 -10.69
N GLU A 125 -15.54 0.77 -10.24
CA GLU A 125 -16.15 0.52 -8.93
C GLU A 125 -15.63 -0.80 -8.36
N LEU A 126 -15.58 -0.89 -7.04
CA LEU A 126 -15.06 -2.05 -6.34
C LEU A 126 -15.69 -2.14 -4.95
N ALA A 127 -16.20 -3.32 -4.62
CA ALA A 127 -16.81 -3.63 -3.33
C ALA A 127 -16.19 -4.92 -2.78
N VAL A 128 -15.05 -4.78 -2.09
CA VAL A 128 -14.33 -5.90 -1.46
C VAL A 128 -14.60 -5.87 0.05
N PRO A 129 -15.17 -6.93 0.64
CA PRO A 129 -15.45 -6.98 2.07
C PRO A 129 -14.15 -7.20 2.86
N ASP A 130 -14.09 -6.69 4.10
CA ASP A 130 -12.95 -6.90 4.99
C ASP A 130 -13.07 -8.22 5.75
N VAL A 131 -12.80 -9.29 5.02
CA VAL A 131 -12.92 -10.68 5.47
C VAL A 131 -11.57 -11.38 5.52
N ILE A 132 -10.48 -10.64 5.32
CA ILE A 132 -9.12 -11.17 5.33
C ILE A 132 -8.66 -11.28 6.78
N TYR A 133 -8.22 -12.48 7.17
CA TYR A 133 -7.63 -12.70 8.48
C TYR A 133 -6.19 -12.18 8.55
N THR A 134 -5.86 -11.52 9.66
CA THR A 134 -4.51 -11.08 9.98
C THR A 134 -3.56 -12.26 10.17
N ILE A 135 -4.05 -13.33 10.81
CA ILE A 135 -3.32 -14.58 10.98
C ILE A 135 -4.02 -15.66 10.16
N HIS A 136 -3.28 -16.34 9.29
CA HIS A 136 -3.80 -17.40 8.44
C HIS A 136 -2.70 -18.41 8.06
N ARG A 137 -2.98 -19.70 8.21
CA ARG A 137 -2.07 -20.83 7.87
C ARG A 137 -1.54 -20.80 6.43
N ASP A 138 -2.39 -20.52 5.44
CA ASP A 138 -1.98 -20.41 4.03
C ASP A 138 -0.93 -19.31 3.78
N LEU A 139 -0.87 -18.28 4.65
CA LEU A 139 0.13 -17.22 4.60
C LEU A 139 1.39 -17.54 5.44
N LYS A 140 1.44 -18.72 6.07
CA LYS A 140 2.52 -19.18 6.96
C LYS A 140 2.90 -18.14 8.04
N ASN A 141 1.92 -17.38 8.52
CA ASN A 141 2.11 -16.31 9.50
C ASN A 141 1.43 -16.60 10.85
N ASN A 142 1.18 -17.88 11.13
CA ASN A 142 0.41 -18.34 12.29
C ASN A 142 1.23 -19.17 13.28
N PHE A 143 2.55 -19.24 13.13
CA PHE A 143 3.38 -20.05 14.02
C PHE A 143 4.72 -19.39 14.37
N PHE A 144 5.33 -19.87 15.45
CA PHE A 144 6.70 -19.60 15.87
C PHE A 144 7.24 -20.79 16.67
N HIS A 145 8.52 -20.81 16.99
CA HIS A 145 9.12 -21.90 17.76
C HIS A 145 9.83 -21.42 19.02
N THR A 146 9.93 -22.30 20.01
CA THR A 146 10.79 -22.10 21.19
C THR A 146 11.69 -23.30 21.40
N LEU A 147 12.85 -23.10 22.01
CA LEU A 147 13.72 -24.18 22.49
C LEU A 147 14.29 -23.82 23.86
N CYS A 148 14.12 -24.69 24.84
CA CYS A 148 14.71 -24.54 26.16
C CYS A 148 15.64 -25.74 26.45
N PRO A 149 16.92 -25.68 26.04
CA PRO A 149 17.86 -26.79 26.24
C PRO A 149 18.03 -27.16 27.72
N ALA A 150 17.94 -26.17 28.60
CA ALA A 150 17.98 -26.33 30.05
C ALA A 150 16.89 -27.26 30.62
N ARG A 151 15.78 -27.46 29.88
CA ARG A 151 14.69 -28.38 30.24
C ARG A 151 14.81 -29.75 29.58
N GLY A 152 15.95 -30.03 28.93
CA GLY A 152 16.17 -31.26 28.17
C GLY A 152 15.47 -31.26 26.81
N GLU A 153 14.97 -30.13 26.34
CA GLU A 153 14.42 -30.01 24.99
C GLU A 153 15.56 -30.10 23.98
N THR A 154 15.44 -31.02 23.02
CA THR A 154 16.46 -31.27 21.98
C THR A 154 16.02 -30.81 20.59
N GLN A 155 14.74 -30.46 20.44
CA GLN A 155 14.13 -30.01 19.19
C GLN A 155 13.27 -28.78 19.44
N PRO A 156 13.18 -27.84 18.48
CA PRO A 156 12.33 -26.67 18.61
C PRO A 156 10.86 -27.09 18.70
N MET A 157 10.14 -26.57 19.70
CA MET A 157 8.70 -26.77 19.85
C MET A 157 7.94 -25.71 19.05
N ILE A 158 7.03 -26.15 18.19
CA ILE A 158 6.16 -25.26 17.42
C ILE A 158 4.96 -24.79 18.23
N HIS A 159 4.66 -23.51 18.13
CA HIS A 159 3.49 -22.84 18.68
C HIS A 159 2.64 -22.34 17.53
N LYS A 160 1.38 -22.80 17.41
CA LYS A 160 0.46 -22.41 16.34
C LYS A 160 -0.71 -21.61 16.89
N ILE A 161 -1.16 -20.65 16.09
CA ILE A 161 -2.36 -19.85 16.32
C ILE A 161 -3.37 -20.20 15.23
N GLU A 162 -4.65 -20.29 15.61
CA GLU A 162 -5.73 -20.48 14.65
C GLU A 162 -5.88 -19.27 13.72
N ASP A 163 -6.56 -19.49 12.60
CA ASP A 163 -6.83 -18.44 11.64
C ASP A 163 -7.81 -17.41 12.24
N GLY A 164 -7.49 -16.12 12.13
CA GLY A 164 -8.37 -15.11 12.68
C GLY A 164 -7.81 -13.69 12.78
N ASN A 165 -8.69 -12.83 13.29
CA ASN A 165 -8.38 -11.45 13.67
C ASN A 165 -8.44 -11.33 15.19
N TYR A 166 -7.32 -10.96 15.81
CA TYR A 166 -7.19 -10.94 17.26
C TYR A 166 -6.86 -9.53 17.74
N THR A 167 -7.72 -9.00 18.61
CA THR A 167 -7.37 -7.81 19.40
C THR A 167 -6.22 -8.13 20.36
N ARG A 168 -5.51 -7.12 20.86
CA ARG A 168 -4.48 -7.28 21.90
C ARG A 168 -4.95 -8.15 23.06
N THR A 169 -6.15 -7.88 23.57
CA THR A 169 -6.70 -8.60 24.71
C THR A 169 -6.96 -10.06 24.36
N GLN A 170 -7.54 -10.34 23.20
CA GLN A 170 -7.77 -11.71 22.74
C GLN A 170 -6.46 -12.46 22.50
N MET A 171 -5.47 -11.84 21.84
CA MET A 171 -4.16 -12.43 21.59
C MET A 171 -3.44 -12.76 22.91
N ALA A 172 -3.46 -11.83 23.87
CA ALA A 172 -2.85 -12.04 25.18
C ALA A 172 -3.53 -13.15 25.99
N VAL A 173 -4.85 -13.30 25.86
CA VAL A 173 -5.60 -14.39 26.50
C VAL A 173 -5.33 -15.72 25.80
N LEU A 174 -5.35 -15.76 24.46
CA LEU A 174 -5.11 -16.99 23.70
C LEU A 174 -3.76 -17.59 24.05
N LEU A 175 -2.71 -16.79 24.04
CA LEU A 175 -1.35 -17.23 24.38
C LEU A 175 -1.16 -17.50 25.89
N ARG A 176 -2.13 -17.18 26.75
CA ARG A 176 -2.11 -17.49 28.20
C ARG A 176 -2.99 -18.68 28.57
N ALA A 177 -4.14 -18.88 27.91
CA ALA A 177 -5.19 -19.85 28.25
C ALA A 177 -4.81 -21.33 27.98
N GLN A 178 -3.53 -21.56 27.79
CA GLN A 178 -2.92 -22.84 27.51
C GLN A 178 -2.22 -23.40 28.78
N ASP A 179 -2.41 -22.73 29.92
CA ASP A 179 -1.76 -22.97 31.22
C ASP A 179 -2.70 -23.62 32.28
N VAL A 180 -3.83 -24.26 31.89
CA VAL A 180 -4.75 -24.90 32.85
C VAL A 180 -5.08 -26.34 32.45
N SER A 181 -4.20 -27.26 32.83
CA SER A 181 -4.61 -28.64 33.12
C SER A 181 -5.20 -28.67 34.53
N GLY A 182 -6.52 -28.46 34.62
CA GLY A 182 -7.29 -28.68 35.85
C GLY A 182 -7.42 -27.48 36.78
N THR A 183 -8.42 -26.63 36.54
CA THR A 183 -9.34 -26.11 37.57
C THR A 183 -10.41 -25.26 36.89
N SER A 184 -11.66 -25.62 37.14
CA SER A 184 -12.88 -25.02 36.64
C SER A 184 -13.37 -23.92 37.59
N HIS A 185 -12.94 -22.67 37.45
CA HIS A 185 -13.65 -21.48 37.98
C HIS A 185 -13.30 -20.28 37.07
N ILE A 186 -14.07 -20.02 36.02
CA ILE A 186 -15.19 -19.07 35.97
C ILE A 186 -14.80 -17.68 36.50
N HIS A 187 -14.17 -16.87 35.66
CA HIS A 187 -14.89 -15.75 35.08
C HIS A 187 -15.04 -16.07 33.61
N ASP A 188 -16.28 -16.33 33.19
CA ASP A 188 -16.59 -16.74 31.82
C ASP A 188 -15.97 -15.76 30.82
N PRO A 189 -15.00 -16.21 29.99
CA PRO A 189 -14.70 -15.44 28.81
C PRO A 189 -15.95 -15.46 27.92
N PRO A 190 -16.25 -14.38 27.17
CA PRO A 190 -17.38 -14.36 26.25
C PRO A 190 -17.32 -15.61 25.34
N ALA A 191 -18.49 -16.23 25.12
CA ALA A 191 -18.72 -17.58 24.57
C ALA A 191 -18.16 -17.89 23.16
N TRP A 192 -17.21 -17.09 22.68
CA TRP A 192 -16.52 -17.17 21.39
C TRP A 192 -14.99 -17.13 21.55
N THR A 193 -14.42 -17.66 22.64
CA THR A 193 -12.97 -17.90 22.69
C THR A 193 -12.62 -19.10 21.82
N PRO A 194 -11.71 -18.96 20.82
CA PRO A 194 -11.18 -20.08 20.08
C PRO A 194 -10.65 -21.16 21.03
N SER A 195 -10.83 -22.41 20.63
CA SER A 195 -10.35 -23.63 21.29
C SER A 195 -8.89 -23.49 21.74
N ARG A 196 -8.60 -24.03 22.93
CA ARG A 196 -7.30 -23.96 23.64
C ARG A 196 -6.18 -24.65 22.84
N LEU A 197 -5.01 -24.02 22.74
CA LEU A 197 -4.00 -24.29 21.68
C LEU A 197 -2.62 -24.87 22.09
N PHE A 198 -2.22 -24.98 23.37
CA PHE A 198 -0.88 -25.50 23.72
C PHE A 198 -1.17 -26.82 24.38
N THR A 199 -0.45 -27.82 23.90
CA THR A 199 -0.23 -29.05 24.62
C THR A 199 0.31 -28.71 26.01
N SER A 200 -0.34 -29.24 27.04
CA SER A 200 0.03 -29.14 28.44
C SER A 200 1.55 -29.21 28.66
N GLY A 201 2.14 -28.18 29.29
CA GLY A 201 3.52 -28.24 29.78
C GLY A 201 4.38 -26.99 29.60
N THR A 202 3.93 -25.94 28.90
CA THR A 202 4.81 -24.79 28.60
C THR A 202 4.69 -23.67 29.62
N ASN A 203 5.70 -23.57 30.48
CA ASN A 203 5.93 -22.49 31.46
C ASN A 203 6.32 -21.16 30.76
N TYR A 204 5.56 -20.68 29.77
CA TYR A 204 5.78 -19.37 29.14
C TYR A 204 4.65 -18.40 29.48
N ARG A 205 5.01 -17.16 29.84
CA ARG A 205 4.09 -16.05 30.05
C ARG A 205 4.12 -15.16 28.82
N PHE A 206 2.94 -14.89 28.28
CA PHE A 206 2.75 -13.93 27.20
C PHE A 206 1.98 -12.70 27.70
N ARG A 207 2.45 -11.51 27.34
CA ARG A 207 1.78 -10.23 27.66
C ARG A 207 1.95 -9.27 26.49
N ILE A 208 0.94 -8.43 26.28
CA ILE A 208 1.07 -7.25 25.42
C ILE A 208 0.75 -6.05 26.29
N ASP A 209 1.71 -5.15 26.41
CA ASP A 209 1.60 -3.98 27.24
C ASP A 209 0.49 -3.04 26.72
N PRO A 210 -0.47 -2.61 27.55
CA PRO A 210 -1.59 -1.79 27.10
C PRO A 210 -1.19 -0.37 26.68
N LEU A 211 -0.06 0.15 27.17
CA LEU A 211 0.44 1.49 26.87
C LEU A 211 1.40 1.48 25.67
N THR A 212 2.47 0.69 25.75
CA THR A 212 3.49 0.61 24.70
C THR A 212 3.09 -0.26 23.52
N LYS A 213 2.07 -1.13 23.71
CA LYS A 213 1.65 -2.17 22.73
C LYS A 213 2.74 -3.16 22.36
N LYS A 214 3.84 -3.20 23.10
CA LYS A 214 4.91 -4.16 22.90
C LYS A 214 4.52 -5.52 23.46
N THR A 215 4.98 -6.56 22.78
CA THR A 215 4.78 -7.95 23.14
C THR A 215 5.94 -8.43 24.01
N ALA A 216 5.62 -9.21 25.01
CA ALA A 216 6.55 -9.79 25.96
C ALA A 216 6.31 -11.29 26.08
N ILE A 217 7.38 -12.08 25.98
CA ILE A 217 7.38 -13.53 26.17
C ILE A 217 8.45 -13.88 27.19
N SER A 218 8.11 -14.54 28.30
CA SER A 218 9.09 -14.93 29.34
C SER A 218 8.80 -16.31 29.90
N THR A 219 9.72 -16.93 30.64
CA THR A 219 9.41 -18.14 31.40
C THR A 219 8.63 -17.83 32.69
N LYS A 220 7.82 -18.78 33.16
CA LYS A 220 7.07 -18.74 34.42
C LYS A 220 8.01 -19.12 35.58
N ASP A 221 7.93 -18.37 36.68
CA ASP A 221 8.66 -18.63 37.92
C ASP A 221 8.26 -20.00 38.52
N PRO A 222 9.22 -20.90 38.84
CA PRO A 222 8.96 -22.16 39.53
C PRO A 222 8.56 -22.01 41.02
N SER A 223 8.73 -20.81 41.61
CA SER A 223 8.85 -20.62 43.06
C SER A 223 7.68 -19.86 43.69
N GLY A 224 6.44 -20.13 43.25
CA GLY A 224 5.22 -19.80 44.01
C GLY A 224 5.08 -18.33 44.42
N GLY A 225 4.43 -17.55 43.55
CA GLY A 225 4.10 -16.16 43.82
C GLY A 225 3.04 -15.69 42.86
N ASP A 226 1.85 -16.28 42.94
CA ASP A 226 0.64 -15.80 42.28
C ASP A 226 0.13 -14.57 43.03
N GLU A 227 1.00 -13.59 43.29
CA GLU A 227 0.55 -12.30 43.76
C GLU A 227 -0.14 -11.65 42.56
N TYR A 228 -1.48 -11.62 42.65
CA TYR A 228 -2.38 -10.77 41.90
C TYR A 228 -1.82 -9.34 41.87
N GLY A 229 -0.92 -9.07 40.91
CA GLY A 229 -0.45 -7.73 40.59
C GLY A 229 -1.64 -6.92 40.11
N THR A 230 -2.20 -6.15 41.03
CA THR A 230 -3.29 -5.21 40.82
C THR A 230 -3.01 -4.28 39.65
N TRP A 231 -4.09 -4.03 38.93
CA TRP A 231 -4.21 -3.33 37.65
C TRP A 231 -4.05 -1.81 37.74
N ASP A 232 -2.91 -1.29 38.20
CA ASP A 232 -2.68 0.17 38.20
C ASP A 232 -1.28 0.53 37.67
N ILE A 233 -1.27 1.28 36.56
CA ILE A 233 -0.08 1.91 35.98
C ILE A 233 0.10 3.25 36.69
N PRO A 234 1.29 3.56 37.24
CA PRO A 234 1.98 4.73 36.72
C PRO A 234 3.52 4.58 36.67
N GLU A 235 4.11 4.94 35.53
CA GLU A 235 5.38 5.66 35.38
C GLU A 235 6.64 5.22 36.15
N LYS A 236 6.73 3.99 36.63
CA LYS A 236 8.05 3.36 36.79
C LYS A 236 8.35 2.60 35.51
N ARG A 237 9.42 3.04 34.83
CA ARG A 237 10.18 2.19 33.92
C ARG A 237 10.45 0.87 34.64
N TYR A 238 9.55 -0.08 34.48
CA TYR A 238 9.95 -1.45 34.47
C TYR A 238 10.71 -1.57 33.16
N GLU A 239 12.02 -1.31 33.25
CA GLU A 239 12.95 -2.26 32.66
C GLU A 239 12.34 -3.62 32.96
N MET A 240 11.75 -4.23 31.94
CA MET A 240 11.28 -5.60 32.03
C MET A 240 12.53 -6.39 32.35
N TYR A 241 12.83 -6.57 33.63
CA TYR A 241 14.09 -7.10 34.13
C TYR A 241 14.37 -8.39 33.38
N PRO A 242 15.35 -8.41 32.46
CA PRO A 242 15.82 -9.66 31.85
C PRO A 242 16.59 -10.49 32.89
N ASP A 243 16.93 -9.87 34.03
CA ASP A 243 17.79 -10.41 35.06
C ASP A 243 16.99 -10.73 36.33
N TRP A 244 16.03 -11.63 36.25
CA TRP A 244 15.64 -12.37 37.45
C TRP A 244 16.70 -13.47 37.69
N PRO A 245 17.29 -13.58 38.89
CA PRO A 245 18.27 -14.61 39.22
C PRO A 245 17.61 -15.99 39.45
N GLY A 246 16.56 -16.30 38.69
CA GLY A 246 16.05 -17.66 38.58
C GLY A 246 17.08 -18.42 37.78
N GLY A 247 17.83 -19.30 38.45
CA GLY A 247 19.05 -19.91 37.93
C GLY A 247 18.96 -20.41 36.49
N ALA A 248 20.11 -20.51 35.82
CA ALA A 248 20.37 -20.86 34.41
C ALA A 248 19.51 -21.96 33.74
N ASN A 249 18.65 -22.64 34.49
CA ASN A 249 17.77 -23.72 34.09
C ASN A 249 16.48 -23.27 33.35
N ASN A 250 16.29 -21.97 33.09
CA ASN A 250 15.07 -21.41 32.50
C ASN A 250 15.29 -20.48 31.30
N GLU A 251 16.52 -20.40 30.79
CA GLU A 251 16.82 -19.70 29.54
C GLU A 251 16.24 -20.48 28.36
N PHE A 252 15.65 -19.77 27.42
CA PHE A 252 15.12 -20.34 26.18
C PHE A 252 15.47 -19.46 24.99
N SER A 253 15.37 -20.03 23.81
CA SER A 253 15.46 -19.33 22.53
C SER A 253 14.10 -19.29 21.86
N LEU A 254 13.82 -18.19 21.15
CA LEU A 254 12.61 -17.91 20.39
C LEU A 254 12.97 -17.78 18.90
N PHE A 255 12.26 -18.48 18.03
CA PHE A 255 12.54 -18.50 16.60
C PHE A 255 11.29 -18.16 15.77
N PHE A 256 11.45 -17.20 14.87
CA PHE A 256 10.43 -16.76 13.90
C PHE A 256 10.80 -17.06 12.44
N ASN A 257 12.01 -17.56 12.21
CA ASN A 257 12.57 -17.86 10.89
C ASN A 257 12.63 -19.35 10.56
N LEU A 258 12.22 -20.26 11.44
CA LEU A 258 12.18 -21.68 11.15
C LEU A 258 11.00 -22.06 10.24
N ARG A 259 11.14 -23.16 9.50
CA ARG A 259 10.04 -23.82 8.76
C ARG A 259 9.01 -24.38 9.73
N GLU A 260 7.79 -24.59 9.25
CA GLU A 260 6.68 -25.12 10.07
C GLU A 260 6.94 -26.55 10.58
N ASP A 261 7.69 -27.35 9.83
CA ASP A 261 8.04 -28.74 10.13
C ASP A 261 9.46 -28.88 10.71
N ALA A 262 10.03 -27.78 11.24
CA ALA A 262 11.38 -27.76 11.76
C ALA A 262 11.57 -28.76 12.91
N THR A 263 12.60 -29.60 12.78
CA THR A 263 13.04 -30.55 13.82
C THR A 263 14.39 -30.16 14.41
N SER A 264 15.07 -29.20 13.78
CA SER A 264 16.33 -28.64 14.20
C SER A 264 16.31 -27.11 14.09
N VAL A 265 17.12 -26.43 14.90
CA VAL A 265 17.36 -24.97 14.78
C VAL A 265 18.02 -24.56 13.46
N MET A 266 18.52 -25.54 12.69
CA MET A 266 19.07 -25.32 11.35
C MET A 266 18.02 -25.37 10.24
N ASP A 267 16.77 -25.75 10.54
CA ASP A 267 15.66 -25.81 9.58
C ASP A 267 15.07 -24.42 9.28
N ILE A 268 15.92 -23.49 8.86
CA ILE A 268 15.55 -22.11 8.53
C ILE A 268 14.68 -22.08 7.26
N ASP A 269 13.60 -21.31 7.29
CA ASP A 269 12.74 -21.02 6.15
C ASP A 269 13.43 -20.00 5.25
N THR A 270 13.96 -20.48 4.12
CA THR A 270 14.63 -19.63 3.12
C THR A 270 13.68 -19.05 2.08
N GLU A 271 12.42 -19.51 2.04
CA GLU A 271 11.42 -19.06 1.07
C GLU A 271 10.60 -17.90 1.61
N ARG A 272 10.31 -17.90 2.91
CA ARG A 272 9.52 -16.86 3.56
C ARG A 272 10.40 -15.72 4.08
N SER A 273 10.07 -14.50 3.69
CA SER A 273 10.73 -13.33 4.26
C SER A 273 10.32 -13.13 5.71
N LEU A 274 11.23 -12.63 6.54
CA LEU A 274 10.96 -12.40 7.97
C LEU A 274 9.72 -11.54 8.26
N PRO A 275 9.45 -10.45 7.51
CA PRO A 275 8.27 -9.61 7.73
C PRO A 275 6.93 -10.30 7.48
N GLU A 276 6.94 -11.42 6.76
CA GLU A 276 5.74 -12.20 6.46
C GLU A 276 5.28 -13.07 7.63
N GLY A 277 6.14 -13.29 8.62
CA GLY A 277 5.90 -14.20 9.74
C GLY A 277 5.10 -13.61 10.90
N LEU A 278 4.64 -14.50 11.79
CA LEU A 278 3.94 -14.13 13.02
C LEU A 278 4.77 -13.20 13.92
N GLY A 279 6.09 -13.40 13.97
CA GLY A 279 6.98 -12.56 14.77
C GLY A 279 6.85 -11.08 14.43
N TRP A 280 6.68 -10.74 13.14
CA TRP A 280 6.54 -9.36 12.71
C TRP A 280 5.23 -8.74 13.18
N LEU A 281 4.14 -9.51 13.14
CA LEU A 281 2.83 -9.14 13.68
C LEU A 281 2.89 -8.93 15.20
N LEU A 282 3.63 -9.79 15.91
CA LEU A 282 3.88 -9.67 17.34
C LEU A 282 4.83 -8.52 17.69
N GLY A 283 5.47 -7.88 16.71
CA GLY A 283 6.36 -6.73 16.90
C GLY A 283 7.84 -7.09 16.98
N PHE A 284 8.21 -8.37 16.93
CA PHE A 284 9.60 -8.82 16.89
C PHE A 284 10.20 -8.57 15.50
N ARG A 285 11.51 -8.26 15.46
CA ARG A 285 12.23 -7.89 14.23
C ARG A 285 13.39 -8.82 13.88
N TYR A 286 13.82 -9.68 14.80
CA TYR A 286 14.85 -10.69 14.55
C TYR A 286 14.23 -12.07 14.32
N GLY A 287 14.94 -12.92 13.58
CA GLY A 287 14.50 -14.28 13.31
C GLY A 287 14.77 -15.22 14.48
N GLU A 288 15.75 -14.89 15.31
CA GLU A 288 16.13 -15.64 16.50
C GLU A 288 16.40 -14.67 17.64
N TYR A 289 15.97 -15.07 18.83
CA TYR A 289 16.35 -14.48 20.10
C TYR A 289 16.81 -15.63 20.99
N SER A 290 18.00 -15.53 21.60
CA SER A 290 18.61 -16.67 22.30
C SER A 290 19.05 -16.34 23.72
N ASN A 291 19.16 -17.41 24.53
CA ASN A 291 19.74 -17.42 25.89
C ASN A 291 19.21 -16.33 26.83
N SER A 292 17.88 -16.21 26.94
CA SER A 292 17.27 -15.32 27.93
C SER A 292 16.06 -15.97 28.59
N THR A 293 15.69 -15.45 29.75
CA THR A 293 14.47 -15.82 30.47
C THR A 293 13.25 -15.05 29.97
N GLY A 294 13.45 -14.01 29.15
CA GLY A 294 12.35 -13.31 28.48
C GLY A 294 12.79 -12.30 27.43
N TYR A 295 11.85 -11.98 26.54
CA TYR A 295 12.05 -11.10 25.40
C TYR A 295 10.92 -10.09 25.30
N VAL A 296 11.29 -8.86 24.93
CA VAL A 296 10.37 -7.77 24.62
C VAL A 296 10.54 -7.41 23.15
N SER A 297 9.44 -7.26 22.45
CA SER A 297 9.45 -6.88 21.04
C SER A 297 10.00 -5.45 20.83
N GLU A 298 10.70 -5.26 19.72
CA GLU A 298 11.21 -3.93 19.34
C GLU A 298 10.05 -3.04 18.90
N GLY A 299 9.14 -3.60 18.11
CA GLY A 299 7.94 -2.96 17.59
C GLY A 299 6.67 -3.27 18.37
N MET A 300 5.57 -2.63 17.95
CA MET A 300 4.24 -2.80 18.52
C MET A 300 3.52 -4.01 17.89
N PHE A 301 2.60 -4.62 18.63
CA PHE A 301 1.67 -5.62 18.11
C PHE A 301 0.77 -5.01 17.03
N ASN A 302 0.71 -5.65 15.86
CA ASN A 302 -0.11 -5.23 14.73
C ASN A 302 -1.42 -6.01 14.67
N GLU A 303 -2.50 -5.37 15.08
CA GLU A 303 -3.87 -5.91 15.05
C GLU A 303 -4.56 -5.83 13.68
N ARG A 304 -3.94 -5.18 12.68
CA ARG A 304 -4.63 -4.71 11.48
C ARG A 304 -3.99 -5.07 10.13
N SER A 305 -3.01 -5.97 10.10
CA SER A 305 -2.44 -6.48 8.85
C SER A 305 -3.42 -7.42 8.10
N PRO A 306 -3.45 -7.45 6.77
CA PRO A 306 -2.80 -6.49 5.87
C PRO A 306 -3.51 -5.12 5.91
N GLU A 307 -2.75 -4.03 5.94
CA GLU A 307 -3.32 -2.67 5.99
C GLU A 307 -3.93 -2.25 4.65
N TYR A 308 -3.37 -2.78 3.57
CA TYR A 308 -3.85 -2.59 2.21
C TYR A 308 -3.60 -3.85 1.39
N ILE A 309 -4.41 -4.01 0.36
CA ILE A 309 -4.26 -5.06 -0.64
C ILE A 309 -4.18 -4.44 -2.02
N PHE A 310 -3.61 -5.17 -2.96
CA PHE A 310 -3.58 -4.82 -4.37
C PHE A 310 -4.59 -5.66 -5.14
N MET A 311 -5.30 -5.02 -6.07
CA MET A 311 -6.05 -5.73 -7.09
C MET A 311 -5.22 -5.75 -8.37
N GLU A 312 -4.85 -6.96 -8.78
CA GLU A 312 -4.17 -7.22 -10.03
C GLU A 312 -5.17 -7.71 -11.07
N VAL A 313 -5.07 -7.14 -12.28
CA VAL A 313 -5.85 -7.56 -13.44
C VAL A 313 -4.88 -7.81 -14.59
N ASP A 314 -4.65 -9.07 -14.91
CA ASP A 314 -3.80 -9.48 -16.02
C ASP A 314 -4.66 -9.76 -17.26
N ASP A 315 -4.38 -9.02 -18.33
CA ASP A 315 -5.04 -9.11 -19.64
C ASP A 315 -4.15 -9.79 -20.70
N ASN A 316 -3.01 -10.36 -20.27
CA ASN A 316 -1.97 -10.97 -21.09
C ASN A 316 -1.33 -10.02 -22.12
N GLN A 317 -1.45 -8.70 -21.95
CA GLN A 317 -0.84 -7.72 -22.85
C GLN A 317 0.54 -7.29 -22.32
N LYS A 318 1.54 -7.27 -23.20
CA LYS A 318 2.89 -6.79 -22.87
C LYS A 318 3.12 -5.33 -23.23
N ASN A 319 2.30 -4.77 -24.13
CA ASN A 319 2.41 -3.40 -24.62
C ASN A 319 1.61 -2.44 -23.74
N ILE A 320 1.91 -2.43 -22.44
CA ILE A 320 1.21 -1.65 -21.42
C ILE A 320 2.12 -0.57 -20.85
N ASN A 321 1.56 0.62 -20.60
CA ASN A 321 2.22 1.59 -19.75
C ASN A 321 1.91 1.24 -18.28
N ASN A 322 2.93 0.80 -17.54
CA ASN A 322 2.77 0.50 -16.13
C ASN A 322 3.04 1.74 -15.28
N ASN A 323 1.98 2.31 -14.71
CA ASN A 323 2.05 3.53 -13.90
C ASN A 323 2.30 3.25 -12.41
N PHE A 324 2.41 1.99 -12.00
CA PHE A 324 2.65 1.61 -10.60
C PHE A 324 4.09 1.15 -10.39
N ILE A 325 4.84 1.89 -9.59
CA ILE A 325 6.20 1.55 -9.17
C ILE A 325 6.20 1.41 -7.65
N GLY A 326 6.43 0.19 -7.15
CA GLY A 326 6.66 -0.05 -5.74
C GLY A 326 8.08 0.39 -5.35
N ALA A 327 8.21 1.23 -4.31
CA ALA A 327 9.51 1.82 -3.95
C ALA A 327 10.51 0.82 -3.34
N PHE A 328 10.05 -0.25 -2.70
CA PHE A 328 10.92 -1.12 -1.87
C PHE A 328 10.74 -2.63 -2.07
N ASN A 329 10.05 -3.09 -3.11
CA ASN A 329 10.08 -4.50 -3.51
C ASN A 329 10.80 -4.59 -4.85
N SER A 330 12.03 -5.08 -4.81
CA SER A 330 12.88 -5.36 -5.96
C SER A 330 12.12 -6.21 -6.98
N SER A 331 11.59 -5.58 -8.02
CA SER A 331 11.27 -6.21 -9.32
C SER A 331 10.19 -7.31 -9.39
N VAL A 332 9.51 -7.69 -8.29
CA VAL A 332 8.62 -8.88 -8.25
C VAL A 332 7.12 -8.56 -8.05
N LEU A 333 6.75 -7.33 -7.68
CA LEU A 333 5.34 -6.93 -7.71
C LEU A 333 4.88 -6.83 -9.16
N ASN A 334 4.06 -7.80 -9.58
CA ASN A 334 3.53 -7.93 -10.93
C ASN A 334 3.07 -6.60 -11.53
N ASN A 335 3.44 -6.37 -12.80
CA ASN A 335 3.17 -5.12 -13.55
C ASN A 335 1.69 -4.83 -13.84
N ASN A 336 0.77 -5.61 -13.26
CA ASN A 336 -0.65 -5.64 -13.61
C ASN A 336 -1.57 -5.13 -12.48
N ILE A 337 -1.01 -4.42 -11.49
CA ILE A 337 -1.80 -3.80 -10.41
C ILE A 337 -2.66 -2.67 -11.00
N LEU A 338 -3.98 -2.73 -10.79
CA LEU A 338 -4.93 -1.71 -11.22
C LEU A 338 -5.56 -0.93 -10.05
N ALA A 339 -5.44 -1.44 -8.83
CA ALA A 339 -5.86 -0.69 -7.65
C ALA A 339 -5.06 -1.06 -6.40
N ARG A 340 -4.88 -0.07 -5.53
CA ARG A 340 -4.43 -0.24 -4.13
C ARG A 340 -5.59 0.10 -3.22
N LEU A 341 -5.98 -0.85 -2.39
CA LEU A 341 -7.16 -0.77 -1.54
C LEU A 341 -6.71 -0.77 -0.09
N GLY A 342 -7.00 0.30 0.62
CA GLY A 342 -6.77 0.37 2.06
C GLY A 342 -7.94 -0.26 2.80
N ARG A 343 -7.67 -0.84 3.96
CA ARG A 343 -8.73 -1.28 4.87
C ARG A 343 -9.45 -0.03 5.43
N GLY A 344 -10.74 0.10 5.16
CA GLY A 344 -11.55 1.24 5.61
C GLY A 344 -11.63 1.34 7.13
N ASN A 345 -12.02 2.53 7.63
CA ASN A 345 -12.32 2.78 9.04
C ASN A 345 -13.83 2.78 9.33
N SER A 346 -14.64 2.56 8.30
CA SER A 346 -16.11 2.58 8.37
C SER A 346 -16.66 1.33 9.08
N PRO A 347 -17.84 1.43 9.71
CA PRO A 347 -18.49 0.31 10.41
C PRO A 347 -18.74 -0.91 9.49
N ASP A 348 -18.92 -0.67 8.19
CA ASP A 348 -19.15 -1.72 7.18
C ASP A 348 -17.90 -2.51 6.76
N LYS A 349 -16.76 -2.32 7.44
CA LYS A 349 -15.47 -3.01 7.24
C LYS A 349 -15.27 -3.50 5.80
N SER A 350 -14.86 -2.60 4.91
CA SER A 350 -14.58 -2.90 3.51
C SER A 350 -13.23 -2.36 3.09
N PHE A 351 -12.63 -2.98 2.07
CA PHE A 351 -11.45 -2.45 1.41
C PHE A 351 -11.86 -1.41 0.38
N ILE A 352 -11.34 -0.20 0.53
CA ILE A 352 -11.70 0.97 -0.28
C ILE A 352 -10.44 1.46 -1.00
N PRO A 353 -10.52 1.86 -2.27
CA PRO A 353 -9.40 2.51 -2.95
C PRO A 353 -8.83 3.66 -2.11
N SER A 354 -7.52 3.64 -1.87
CA SER A 354 -6.84 4.66 -1.04
C SER A 354 -6.75 6.01 -1.77
N GLY A 355 -7.82 6.80 -1.73
CA GLY A 355 -7.88 8.15 -2.32
C GLY A 355 -7.91 8.18 -3.85
N THR A 356 -7.64 9.35 -4.44
CA THR A 356 -7.72 9.62 -5.89
C THR A 356 -6.73 8.80 -6.73
N THR A 357 -5.64 8.31 -6.12
CA THR A 357 -4.59 7.49 -6.73
C THR A 357 -4.75 5.99 -6.47
N GLY A 358 -5.75 5.58 -5.67
CA GLY A 358 -6.02 4.17 -5.37
C GLY A 358 -6.51 3.36 -6.57
N ARG A 359 -6.92 4.02 -7.67
CA ARG A 359 -7.30 3.40 -8.94
C ARG A 359 -6.34 3.86 -10.03
N LEU A 360 -5.81 2.90 -10.76
CA LEU A 360 -4.88 3.15 -11.84
C LEU A 360 -5.58 2.92 -13.18
N THR A 361 -5.35 3.85 -14.11
CA THR A 361 -5.73 3.67 -15.50
C THR A 361 -4.54 3.08 -16.24
N ARG A 362 -4.68 1.85 -16.73
CA ARG A 362 -3.74 1.24 -17.66
C ARG A 362 -4.01 1.80 -19.05
N ARG A 363 -2.98 2.30 -19.73
CA ARG A 363 -3.03 2.75 -21.12
C ARG A 363 -2.18 1.80 -21.97
N TYR A 364 -2.73 1.36 -23.09
CA TYR A 364 -2.02 0.48 -24.03
C TYR A 364 -1.27 1.33 -25.06
N PHE A 365 -0.11 0.85 -25.54
CA PHE A 365 0.66 1.48 -26.62
C PHE A 365 0.09 1.17 -28.01
N GLY A 366 -1.24 1.26 -28.15
CA GLY A 366 -2.00 0.90 -29.33
C GLY A 366 -3.25 0.10 -28.99
N PRO A 367 -4.21 -0.05 -29.92
CA PRO A 367 -5.44 -0.79 -29.67
C PRO A 367 -5.16 -2.28 -29.49
N VAL A 368 -5.69 -2.87 -28.42
CA VAL A 368 -5.54 -4.31 -28.12
C VAL A 368 -6.89 -5.00 -28.03
N ASN A 369 -6.91 -6.30 -28.35
CA ASN A 369 -8.10 -7.13 -28.23
C ASN A 369 -8.01 -7.96 -26.96
N ILE A 370 -9.00 -7.82 -26.06
CA ILE A 370 -9.01 -8.48 -24.76
C ILE A 370 -10.14 -9.52 -24.73
N ASN A 371 -9.79 -10.75 -24.38
CA ASN A 371 -10.73 -11.88 -24.30
C ASN A 371 -10.72 -12.55 -22.92
N LYS A 372 -9.54 -12.69 -22.30
CA LYS A 372 -9.37 -13.35 -21.02
C LYS A 372 -8.70 -12.41 -20.04
N LEU A 373 -9.17 -12.44 -18.80
CA LEU A 373 -8.61 -11.70 -17.68
C LEU A 373 -8.32 -12.68 -16.55
N ARG A 374 -7.15 -12.57 -15.93
CA ARG A 374 -6.88 -13.15 -14.61
C ARG A 374 -6.94 -12.05 -13.56
N ILE A 375 -7.66 -12.32 -12.48
CA ILE A 375 -7.86 -11.39 -11.38
C ILE A 375 -7.21 -11.97 -10.15
N ARG A 376 -6.35 -11.19 -9.49
CA ARG A 376 -5.78 -11.56 -8.20
C ARG A 376 -5.92 -10.46 -7.16
N LEU A 377 -6.17 -10.85 -5.91
CA LEU A 377 -6.07 -9.99 -4.75
C LEU A 377 -4.78 -10.34 -4.00
N LEU A 378 -3.88 -9.37 -3.85
CA LEU A 378 -2.54 -9.57 -3.29
C LEU A 378 -2.34 -8.74 -2.02
N ASP A 379 -1.59 -9.25 -1.05
CA ASP A 379 -1.16 -8.49 0.12
C ASP A 379 0.03 -7.54 -0.20
N GLU A 380 0.52 -6.82 0.80
CA GLU A 380 1.69 -5.94 0.70
C GLU A 380 2.97 -6.66 0.26
N PHE A 381 3.03 -7.98 0.42
CA PHE A 381 4.14 -8.85 0.03
C PHE A 381 3.95 -9.49 -1.35
N GLY A 382 2.80 -9.28 -2.00
CA GLY A 382 2.48 -9.84 -3.32
C GLY A 382 1.90 -11.26 -3.30
N ARG A 383 1.48 -11.76 -2.13
CA ARG A 383 0.90 -13.10 -1.96
C ARG A 383 -0.61 -13.03 -2.12
N VAL A 384 -1.22 -14.09 -2.66
CA VAL A 384 -2.67 -14.16 -2.83
C VAL A 384 -3.36 -14.22 -1.48
N VAL A 385 -4.24 -13.27 -1.20
CA VAL A 385 -4.93 -13.19 0.10
C VAL A 385 -6.03 -14.24 0.23
N PRO A 386 -6.17 -14.90 1.39
CA PRO A 386 -7.30 -15.77 1.65
C PRO A 386 -8.57 -14.94 1.91
N MET A 387 -9.59 -15.15 1.09
CA MET A 387 -10.88 -14.46 1.20
C MET A 387 -11.90 -15.24 2.04
N ASN A 388 -11.49 -16.31 2.74
CA ASN A 388 -12.37 -17.09 3.64
C ASN A 388 -13.69 -17.55 2.98
N ASN A 389 -13.61 -18.01 1.72
CA ASN A 389 -14.76 -18.40 0.88
C ASN A 389 -15.81 -17.30 0.66
N MET A 390 -15.43 -16.04 0.88
CA MET A 390 -16.28 -14.89 0.59
C MET A 390 -16.06 -14.38 -0.83
N ASP A 391 -17.10 -13.72 -1.33
CA ASP A 391 -17.16 -13.16 -2.67
C ASP A 391 -17.19 -11.63 -2.63
N TYR A 392 -16.80 -11.03 -3.74
CA TYR A 392 -16.79 -9.59 -4.00
C TYR A 392 -17.19 -9.27 -5.45
N SER A 393 -17.46 -8.00 -5.71
CA SER A 393 -17.82 -7.51 -7.05
C SER A 393 -17.09 -6.22 -7.43
N PHE A 394 -16.97 -5.99 -8.74
CA PHE A 394 -16.31 -4.81 -9.30
C PHE A 394 -16.75 -4.51 -10.73
N LEU A 395 -16.59 -3.25 -11.13
CA LEU A 395 -16.82 -2.82 -12.51
C LEU A 395 -15.50 -2.44 -13.18
N LEU A 396 -15.23 -3.05 -14.34
CA LEU A 396 -14.15 -2.69 -15.23
C LEU A 396 -14.67 -1.76 -16.32
N LYS A 397 -13.95 -0.68 -16.59
CA LYS A 397 -14.20 0.25 -17.68
C LYS A 397 -13.10 0.10 -18.72
N PHE A 398 -13.52 -0.18 -19.95
CA PHE A 398 -12.68 -0.18 -21.13
C PHE A 398 -13.03 1.02 -22.01
N GLU A 399 -12.02 1.73 -22.46
CA GLU A 399 -12.16 2.69 -23.55
C GLU A 399 -11.64 2.02 -24.82
N CYS A 400 -12.45 1.98 -25.87
CA CYS A 400 -12.10 1.35 -27.13
C CYS A 400 -12.16 2.34 -28.28
N LEU A 401 -11.26 2.21 -29.27
CA LEU A 401 -11.40 2.94 -30.52
C LEU A 401 -12.61 2.43 -31.29
N TYR A 402 -13.40 3.36 -31.78
CA TYR A 402 -14.50 3.16 -32.70
C TYR A 402 -14.04 3.61 -34.09
N GLU A 403 -13.93 2.66 -35.01
CA GLU A 403 -13.78 2.95 -36.43
C GLU A 403 -15.18 3.27 -36.99
N VAL A 404 -15.29 4.40 -37.71
CA VAL A 404 -16.49 4.77 -38.47
C VAL A 404 -16.38 4.18 -39.87
#